data_AF-A0A517WFI1-F1
#
_entry.id   AF-A0A517WFI1-F1
#
_cell.length_a   1.000
_cell.length_b   1.000
_cell.length_c   1.000
_cell.angle_alpha   90.00
_cell.angle_beta   90.00
_cell.angle_gamma   90.00
#
_symmetry.space_group_name_H-M   'P 1'
#
loop_
_entity.id
_entity.type
_entity.pdbx_description
1 polymer ?
#
loop_
_entity_poly.entity_id
_entity_poly.type
_entity_poly.pdbx_seq_one_letter_code
_entity_poly.pdbx_strand_id
1 'polypeptide(L)'
;MKSFVLAFIACGPVFLFTSGCAQVMKPISELQQETMRAFKPKPFDSDWSGEDEVDQWGYVGEEARGDRPREYDPDPWWQKYVMSSKARSIERNLGID
;
A
#
# COMPACT_ATOMS: atom_id res chain seq x y z
N MET A 1 21.17 26.31 -57.85
CA MET A 1 21.99 25.56 -56.87
C MET A 1 22.02 26.22 -55.49
N LYS A 2 22.32 27.52 -55.36
CA LYS A 2 22.41 28.23 -54.06
C LYS A 2 21.12 28.21 -53.22
N SER A 3 19.95 28.31 -53.84
CA SER A 3 18.64 28.27 -53.15
C SER A 3 18.29 26.91 -52.55
N PHE A 4 18.71 25.81 -53.19
CA PHE A 4 18.50 24.46 -52.68
C PHE A 4 19.38 24.16 -51.46
N VAL A 5 20.63 24.63 -51.47
CA VAL A 5 21.56 24.46 -50.35
C VAL A 5 21.06 25.22 -49.10
N LEU A 6 20.53 26.44 -49.28
CA LEU A 6 19.96 27.21 -48.18
C LEU A 6 18.71 26.55 -47.57
N ALA A 7 17.87 25.90 -48.39
CA ALA A 7 16.71 25.15 -47.90
C ALA A 7 17.12 23.91 -47.08
N PHE A 8 18.17 23.20 -47.47
CA PHE A 8 18.69 22.06 -46.70
C PHE A 8 19.33 22.48 -45.37
N ILE A 9 20.02 23.61 -45.31
CA ILE A 9 20.63 24.14 -44.08
C ILE A 9 19.54 24.66 -43.12
N ALA A 10 18.47 25.25 -43.63
CA ALA A 10 17.36 25.77 -42.80
C ALA A 10 16.41 24.66 -42.32
N CYS A 11 16.06 23.69 -43.16
CA CYS A 11 15.10 22.63 -42.82
C CYS A 11 15.75 21.39 -42.19
N GLY A 12 17.03 21.11 -42.49
CA GLY A 12 17.75 19.96 -41.94
C GLY A 12 17.74 19.85 -40.41
N PRO A 13 18.00 20.94 -39.66
CA PRO A 13 17.94 20.92 -38.19
C PRO A 13 16.54 20.63 -37.66
N VAL A 14 15.49 21.16 -38.31
CA VAL A 14 14.10 21.00 -37.86
C VAL A 14 13.65 19.53 -37.92
N PHE A 15 14.07 18.79 -38.95
CA PHE A 15 13.77 17.36 -39.07
C PHE A 15 14.56 16.50 -38.06
N LEU A 16 15.78 16.91 -37.69
CA LEU A 16 16.59 16.21 -36.69
C LEU A 16 16.06 16.43 -35.26
N PHE A 17 15.61 17.65 -34.94
CA PHE A 17 15.09 17.97 -33.60
C PHE A 17 13.69 17.40 -33.34
N THR A 18 12.85 17.28 -34.37
CA THR A 18 11.48 16.77 -34.22
C THR A 18 11.39 15.24 -34.20
N SER A 19 12.25 14.54 -34.94
CA SER A 19 12.24 13.08 -34.99
C SER A 19 12.96 12.43 -33.80
N GLY A 20 14.06 13.02 -33.33
CA GLY A 20 14.90 12.41 -32.29
C GLY A 20 14.25 12.37 -30.90
N CYS A 21 13.62 13.46 -30.47
CA CYS A 21 13.10 13.55 -29.10
C CYS A 21 11.80 12.77 -28.92
N ALA A 22 10.85 12.88 -29.85
CA ALA A 22 9.53 12.27 -29.69
C ALA A 22 9.54 10.74 -29.81
N GLN A 23 10.47 10.19 -30.61
CA GLN A 23 10.52 8.76 -30.91
C GLN A 23 11.36 7.97 -29.88
N VAL A 24 12.32 8.63 -29.22
CA VAL A 24 13.15 8.04 -28.16
C VAL A 24 12.50 8.14 -26.77
N MET A 25 11.72 9.20 -26.50
CA MET A 25 11.08 9.39 -25.19
C MET A 25 10.01 8.35 -24.87
N LYS A 26 9.25 7.88 -25.88
CA LYS A 26 8.18 6.88 -25.70
C LYS A 26 8.68 5.54 -25.12
N PRO A 27 9.66 4.85 -25.73
CA PRO A 27 10.14 3.57 -25.20
C PRO A 27 10.82 3.73 -23.83
N ILE A 28 11.46 4.86 -23.56
CA ILE A 28 12.06 5.16 -22.24
C ILE A 28 10.97 5.26 -21.17
N SER A 29 9.89 5.99 -21.46
CA SER A 29 8.78 6.13 -20.51
C SER A 29 8.06 4.81 -20.23
N GLU A 30 7.90 3.96 -21.25
CA GLU A 30 7.31 2.63 -21.11
C GLU A 30 8.19 1.72 -20.25
N LEU A 31 9.50 1.66 -20.52
CA LEU A 31 10.46 0.92 -19.71
C LEU A 31 10.48 1.39 -18.25
N GLN A 32 10.42 2.69 -18.02
CA GLN A 32 10.38 3.26 -16.67
C GLN A 32 9.08 2.87 -15.94
N GLN A 33 7.95 2.83 -16.65
CA GLN A 33 6.67 2.46 -16.07
C GLN A 33 6.62 0.97 -15.73
N GLU A 34 7.17 0.11 -16.59
CA GLU A 34 7.27 -1.33 -16.36
C GLU A 34 8.22 -1.66 -15.19
N THR A 35 9.40 -1.04 -15.15
CA THR A 35 10.33 -1.21 -14.02
C THR A 35 9.71 -0.72 -12.72
N MET A 36 9.07 0.46 -12.71
CA MET A 36 8.39 0.96 -11.51
C MET A 36 7.25 0.04 -11.05
N ARG A 37 6.55 -0.63 -11.96
CA ARG A 37 5.53 -1.63 -11.60
C ARG A 37 6.15 -2.89 -11.02
N ALA A 38 7.28 -3.36 -11.54
CA ALA A 38 7.99 -4.53 -11.03
C ALA A 38 8.56 -4.30 -9.62
N PHE A 39 9.02 -3.08 -9.33
CA PHE A 39 9.52 -2.70 -8.01
C PHE A 39 8.46 -2.12 -7.08
N LYS A 40 7.20 -1.99 -7.52
CA LYS A 40 6.13 -1.49 -6.66
C LYS A 40 5.86 -2.55 -5.59
N PRO A 41 6.09 -2.27 -4.29
CA PRO A 41 5.73 -3.20 -3.25
C PRO A 41 4.23 -3.46 -3.33
N LYS A 42 3.83 -4.73 -3.13
CA LYS A 42 2.41 -5.08 -3.10
C LYS A 42 1.72 -4.19 -2.05
N PRO A 43 0.57 -3.58 -2.37
CA PRO A 43 -0.22 -2.92 -1.33
C PRO A 43 -0.49 -3.95 -0.23
N PHE A 44 -0.42 -3.50 1.01
CA PHE A 44 -0.71 -4.32 2.18
C PHE A 44 -2.22 -4.61 2.18
N ASP A 45 -2.61 -5.69 1.49
CA ASP A 45 -3.95 -6.25 1.54
C ASP A 45 -4.05 -7.10 2.80
N SER A 46 -4.19 -6.45 3.95
CA SER A 46 -4.70 -7.13 5.12
C SER A 46 -6.18 -7.40 4.89
N ASP A 47 -6.49 -8.63 4.48
CA ASP A 47 -7.85 -9.14 4.44
C ASP A 47 -8.36 -9.34 5.87
N TRP A 48 -8.91 -8.26 6.45
CA TRP A 48 -9.57 -8.32 7.76
C TRP A 48 -11.01 -8.87 7.67
N SER A 49 -11.45 -9.36 6.50
CA SER A 49 -12.86 -9.69 6.25
C SER A 49 -13.23 -11.14 6.59
N GLY A 50 -12.27 -11.97 7.02
CA GLY A 50 -12.48 -13.42 7.18
C GLY A 50 -12.05 -14.05 8.50
N GLU A 51 -11.55 -13.30 9.47
CA GLU A 51 -11.18 -13.88 10.76
C GLU A 51 -12.37 -13.82 11.72
N ASP A 52 -13.20 -14.87 11.71
CA ASP A 52 -13.77 -15.34 12.97
C ASP A 52 -12.56 -15.58 13.88
N GLU A 53 -12.26 -14.60 14.74
CA GLU A 53 -11.13 -14.63 15.68
C GLU A 53 -11.30 -15.83 16.61
N VAL A 54 -10.81 -16.99 16.17
CA VAL A 54 -10.53 -18.11 17.04
C VAL A 54 -9.47 -17.60 18.01
N ASP A 55 -9.83 -17.50 19.29
CA ASP A 55 -8.95 -17.01 20.34
C ASP A 55 -7.77 -17.97 20.56
N GLN A 56 -6.73 -17.82 19.74
CA GLN A 56 -5.52 -18.61 19.79
C GLN A 56 -4.62 -18.19 20.96
N TRP A 57 -4.86 -17.04 21.58
CA TRP A 57 -3.98 -16.43 22.59
C TRP A 57 -4.57 -16.41 24.00
N GLY A 58 -5.85 -16.75 24.17
CA GLY A 58 -6.54 -16.81 25.46
C GLY A 58 -5.77 -17.55 26.54
N TYR A 59 -5.18 -18.70 26.21
CA TYR A 59 -4.39 -19.49 27.17
C TYR A 59 -3.13 -18.75 27.66
N VAL A 60 -2.49 -17.93 26.81
CA VAL A 60 -1.31 -17.14 27.19
C VAL A 60 -1.71 -16.00 28.12
N GLY A 61 -2.86 -15.36 27.84
CA GLY A 61 -3.41 -14.32 28.70
C GLY A 61 -3.75 -14.84 30.10
N GLU A 62 -4.34 -16.02 30.19
CA GLU A 62 -4.65 -16.69 31.47
C GLU A 62 -3.38 -17.06 32.24
N GLU A 63 -2.39 -17.69 31.59
CA GLU A 63 -1.10 -18.05 32.21
C GLU A 63 -0.32 -16.79 32.68
N ALA A 64 -0.26 -15.75 31.85
CA ALA A 64 0.49 -14.53 32.15
C ALA A 64 -0.13 -13.71 33.31
N ARG A 65 -1.43 -13.86 33.56
CA ARG A 65 -2.13 -13.15 34.64
C ARG A 65 -1.95 -13.79 36.01
N GLY A 66 -1.71 -15.10 36.08
CA GLY A 66 -1.68 -15.84 37.34
C GLY A 66 -2.95 -15.59 38.17
N ASP A 67 -2.81 -15.10 39.40
CA ASP A 67 -3.92 -14.88 40.34
C ASP A 67 -4.59 -13.50 40.26
N ARG A 68 -4.24 -12.64 39.29
CA ARG A 68 -4.86 -11.30 39.20
C ARG A 68 -6.37 -11.41 38.91
N PRO A 69 -7.24 -10.58 39.49
CA PRO A 69 -8.68 -10.58 39.16
C PRO A 69 -8.94 -9.98 37.77
N ARG A 70 -10.06 -10.34 37.13
CA ARG A 70 -10.53 -9.67 35.90
C ARG A 70 -11.18 -8.34 36.26
N GLU A 71 -10.94 -7.33 35.45
CA GLU A 71 -11.53 -5.99 35.59
C GLU A 71 -12.77 -5.90 34.70
N TYR A 72 -13.85 -5.33 35.23
CA TYR A 72 -15.10 -5.16 34.48
C TYR A 72 -15.15 -3.77 33.87
N ASP A 73 -15.38 -3.68 32.56
CA ASP A 73 -15.57 -2.43 31.85
C ASP A 73 -16.99 -1.87 32.12
N PRO A 74 -17.13 -0.67 32.71
CA PRO A 74 -18.43 -0.06 32.96
C PRO A 74 -19.21 0.31 31.68
N ASP A 75 -18.59 0.29 30.49
CA ASP A 75 -19.20 0.74 29.22
C ASP A 75 -19.36 -0.37 28.15
N PRO A 76 -20.28 -1.35 28.32
CA PRO A 76 -20.51 -2.43 27.35
C PRO A 76 -20.91 -1.96 25.94
N TRP A 77 -21.48 -0.75 25.83
CA TRP A 77 -21.90 -0.18 24.57
C TRP A 77 -20.70 0.28 23.72
N TRP A 78 -19.62 0.72 24.35
CA TRP A 78 -18.40 1.16 23.68
C TRP A 78 -17.72 -0.02 22.99
N GLN A 79 -17.57 -1.13 23.70
CA GLN A 79 -17.05 -2.38 23.15
C GLN A 79 -17.92 -2.88 21.99
N LYS A 80 -19.24 -2.78 22.10
CA LYS A 80 -20.17 -3.31 21.08
C LYS A 80 -20.19 -2.49 19.79
N TYR A 81 -20.15 -1.16 19.88
CA TYR A 81 -20.43 -0.29 18.74
C TYR A 81 -19.21 0.46 18.19
N VAL A 82 -18.16 0.64 19.00
CA VAL A 82 -16.98 1.43 18.62
C VAL A 82 -15.75 0.56 18.41
N MET A 83 -15.57 -0.47 19.24
CA MET A 83 -14.40 -1.33 19.17
C MET A 83 -14.50 -2.40 18.09
N SER A 84 -13.38 -2.65 17.42
CA SER A 84 -13.23 -3.79 16.52
C SER A 84 -13.28 -5.11 17.31
N SER A 85 -13.57 -6.22 16.62
CA SER A 85 -13.42 -7.58 17.19
C SER A 85 -12.03 -7.77 17.79
N LYS A 86 -11.01 -7.35 17.05
CA LYS A 86 -9.61 -7.42 17.48
C LYS A 86 -9.28 -6.63 18.72
N ALA A 87 -9.83 -5.42 18.86
CA ALA A 87 -9.62 -4.65 20.08
C ALA A 87 -10.28 -5.34 21.29
N ARG A 88 -11.47 -5.92 21.12
CA ARG A 88 -12.15 -6.71 22.17
C ARG A 88 -11.40 -8.01 22.52
N SER A 89 -10.76 -8.67 21.54
CA SER A 89 -9.97 -9.88 21.81
C SER A 89 -8.70 -9.57 22.60
N ILE A 90 -8.10 -8.40 22.38
CA ILE A 90 -6.96 -7.91 23.15
C ILE A 90 -7.36 -7.58 24.59
N GLU A 91 -8.46 -6.85 24.80
CA GLU A 91 -8.94 -6.50 26.16
C GLU A 91 -9.28 -7.74 26.98
N ARG A 92 -9.98 -8.72 26.38
CA ARG A 92 -10.27 -10.00 27.03
C ARG A 92 -9.00 -10.77 27.41
N ASN A 93 -7.95 -10.72 26.58
CA ASN A 93 -6.63 -11.30 26.89
C ASN A 93 -5.92 -10.56 28.03
N LEU A 94 -6.15 -9.26 28.19
CA LEU A 94 -5.68 -8.47 29.33
C LEU A 94 -6.50 -8.71 30.60
N GLY A 95 -7.64 -9.41 30.49
CA GLY A 95 -8.57 -9.67 31.59
C GLY A 95 -9.51 -8.51 31.87
N ILE A 96 -9.80 -7.69 30.85
CA ILE A 96 -10.85 -6.68 30.86
C ILE A 96 -12.06 -7.29 30.13
N ASP A 97 -13.18 -7.43 30.84
CA ASP A 97 -14.45 -7.96 30.31
C ASP A 97 -15.55 -6.91 30.32
#